data_AF-A0AAD9Y7H0-F1
#
_entry.id   AF-A0AAD9Y7H0-F1
#
_cell.length_a   1.000
_cell.length_b   1.000
_cell.length_c   1.000
_cell.angle_alpha   90.00
_cell.angle_beta   90.00
_cell.angle_gamma   90.00
#
_symmetry.space_group_name_H-M   'P 1'
#
loop_
_entity.id
_entity.type
_entity.pdbx_description
1 polymer ?
#
loop_
_entity_poly.entity_id
_entity_poly.type
_entity_poly.pdbx_seq_one_letter_code
_entity_poly.pdbx_strand_id
1 'polypeptide(L)'
;MKSIRVSLSAAVWAVVGSRQVLADVRLPNVPQGAEGLPDTCIRVLNQALNCDASLNWATETNNFYSKATIDLLCTSDCRASLDGYMEQVKSACETSRYSGPDGLSYHAGYTAQLVWERFNILCTSNPAGENCNLLLGKLAGIDPENQQPTAAGDPNLMCNDCALSVVKTQVEMPLRSNADISSALSSIASSCKTTVAVTPPPAASPPWIALGTAPIATSTATPACAGKTYILQDGDTCQSVAQTQRINTAQLLMANNLIAGCYNFPTAAGTALCIPSADTCDPYVVKSGDTCTTIANIAKATWVQIVSWNADLGRYCQNVRRYAGKVVCISNPGSSRDGSGSGITASAIAPGKASTTTSAID
;
A
#
# COMPACT_ATOMS: atom_id res chain seq x y z
N MET A 1 -58.35 -51.13 -2.42
CA MET A 1 -57.86 -50.23 -3.50
C MET A 1 -57.93 -48.80 -2.97
N LYS A 2 -56.78 -48.11 -2.91
CA LYS A 2 -56.57 -46.67 -2.62
C LYS A 2 -56.97 -46.14 -1.24
N SER A 3 -56.26 -45.23 -0.59
CA SER A 3 -54.87 -44.73 -0.66
C SER A 3 -54.75 -43.77 0.53
N ILE A 4 -53.74 -43.97 1.36
CA ILE A 4 -53.29 -43.01 2.37
C ILE A 4 -52.82 -41.74 1.65
N ARG A 5 -53.29 -40.56 2.07
CA ARG A 5 -52.62 -39.28 1.81
C ARG A 5 -52.57 -38.47 3.11
N VAL A 6 -51.44 -38.61 3.79
CA VAL A 6 -50.94 -37.69 4.81
C VAL A 6 -50.74 -36.34 4.14
N SER A 7 -51.35 -35.29 4.70
CA SER A 7 -51.14 -33.90 4.27
C SER A 7 -49.70 -33.50 4.61
N LEU A 8 -48.88 -33.26 3.59
CA LEU A 8 -47.54 -32.70 3.74
C LEU A 8 -47.65 -31.30 4.37
N SER A 9 -47.03 -31.13 5.52
CA SER A 9 -46.71 -29.85 6.14
C SER A 9 -45.93 -28.97 5.17
N ALA A 10 -46.36 -27.72 5.02
CA ALA A 10 -45.61 -26.70 4.30
C ALA A 10 -44.31 -26.40 5.07
N ALA A 11 -43.21 -27.03 4.66
CA ALA A 11 -41.89 -26.64 5.08
C ALA A 11 -41.56 -25.28 4.47
N VAL A 12 -41.57 -24.24 5.31
CA VAL A 12 -40.95 -22.95 5.01
C VAL A 12 -39.46 -23.22 4.85
N TRP A 13 -39.00 -23.31 3.60
CA TRP A 13 -37.58 -23.23 3.30
C TRP A 13 -37.16 -21.78 3.52
N ALA A 14 -36.79 -21.45 4.76
CA ALA A 14 -35.85 -20.38 4.99
C ALA A 14 -34.56 -20.82 4.28
N VAL A 15 -34.35 -20.32 3.06
CA VAL A 15 -33.02 -20.31 2.45
C VAL A 15 -32.21 -19.37 3.35
N VAL A 16 -31.62 -19.93 4.40
CA VAL A 16 -30.42 -19.37 5.00
C VAL A 16 -29.41 -19.47 3.88
N GLY A 17 -29.35 -18.43 3.05
CA GLY A 17 -28.27 -18.24 2.11
C GLY A 17 -27.02 -18.27 2.96
N SER A 18 -26.28 -19.38 2.89
CA SER A 18 -24.94 -19.49 3.42
C SER A 18 -24.14 -18.40 2.72
N ARG A 19 -24.11 -17.20 3.30
CA ARG A 19 -23.19 -16.16 2.87
C ARG A 19 -21.83 -16.75 3.14
N GLN A 20 -21.18 -17.23 2.08
CA GLN A 20 -19.76 -17.50 2.08
C GLN A 20 -19.13 -16.25 2.71
N VAL A 21 -18.52 -16.40 3.88
CA VAL A 21 -17.72 -15.33 4.47
C VAL A 21 -16.59 -15.12 3.48
N LEU A 22 -16.77 -14.15 2.58
CA LEU A 22 -15.73 -13.71 1.66
C LEU A 22 -14.65 -13.15 2.58
N ALA A 23 -13.58 -13.94 2.76
CA ALA A 23 -12.32 -13.67 3.46
C ALA A 23 -12.34 -12.57 4.53
N ASP A 24 -12.00 -12.90 5.79
CA ASP A 24 -11.75 -11.92 6.85
C ASP A 24 -10.58 -10.98 6.49
N VAL A 25 -10.85 -9.92 5.74
CA VAL A 25 -9.84 -8.93 5.36
C VAL A 25 -9.60 -8.02 6.54
N ARG A 26 -8.33 -7.89 6.93
CA ARG A 26 -7.86 -6.93 7.93
C ARG A 26 -6.93 -5.94 7.26
N LEU A 27 -7.14 -4.65 7.54
CA LEU A 27 -6.38 -3.58 6.90
C LEU A 27 -5.00 -3.41 7.56
N PRO A 28 -4.91 -3.06 8.85
CA PRO A 28 -3.68 -3.21 9.60
C PRO A 28 -3.64 -4.53 10.39
N ASN A 29 -2.44 -4.98 10.71
CA ASN A 29 -2.19 -5.99 11.74
C ASN A 29 -1.36 -5.33 12.85
N VAL A 30 -2.04 -4.64 13.76
CA VAL A 30 -1.42 -3.89 14.86
C VAL A 30 -1.17 -4.86 16.02
N PRO A 31 0.08 -5.03 16.48
CA PRO A 31 0.37 -5.87 17.66
C PRO A 31 -0.35 -5.36 18.91
N GLN A 32 -0.73 -6.28 19.80
CA GLN A 32 -1.19 -5.89 21.14
C GLN A 32 -0.08 -5.14 21.90
N GLY A 33 -0.48 -4.13 22.68
CA GLY A 33 0.47 -3.29 23.42
C GLY A 33 1.27 -2.31 22.57
N ALA A 34 0.84 -2.04 21.33
CA ALA A 34 1.45 -1.00 20.50
C ALA A 34 1.41 0.36 21.22
N GLU A 35 2.59 0.97 21.38
CA GLU A 35 2.75 2.22 22.11
C GLU A 35 1.90 3.34 21.48
N GLY A 36 1.23 4.13 22.32
CA GLY A 36 0.36 5.23 21.89
C GLY A 36 -1.05 4.81 21.45
N LEU A 37 -1.39 3.52 21.50
CA LEU A 37 -2.70 2.99 21.09
C LEU A 37 -3.41 2.25 22.24
N PRO A 38 -4.66 2.60 22.60
CA PRO A 38 -5.43 1.83 23.56
C PRO A 38 -5.89 0.49 22.97
N ASP A 39 -6.07 -0.53 23.81
CA ASP A 39 -6.52 -1.87 23.39
C ASP A 39 -7.86 -1.84 22.63
N THR A 40 -8.73 -0.89 22.96
CA THR A 40 -9.99 -0.66 22.24
C THR A 40 -9.74 -0.24 20.79
N CYS A 41 -8.80 0.67 20.54
CA CYS A 41 -8.38 1.08 19.20
C CYS A 41 -7.72 -0.08 18.45
N ILE A 42 -6.77 -0.79 19.09
CA ILE A 42 -6.08 -1.94 18.47
C ILE A 42 -7.07 -3.02 18.04
N ARG A 43 -8.06 -3.34 18.89
CA ARG A 43 -9.11 -4.32 18.57
C ARG A 43 -9.93 -3.89 17.36
N VAL A 44 -10.36 -2.63 17.30
CA VAL A 44 -11.12 -2.11 16.16
C VAL A 44 -10.27 -2.14 14.90
N LEU A 45 -9.04 -1.63 14.94
CA LEU A 45 -8.12 -1.63 13.78
C LEU A 45 -7.88 -3.03 13.22
N ASN A 46 -7.85 -4.06 14.08
CA ASN A 46 -7.64 -5.45 13.68
C ASN A 46 -8.93 -6.21 13.33
N GLN A 47 -10.08 -5.55 13.29
CA GLN A 47 -11.35 -6.23 13.01
C GLN A 47 -11.42 -6.72 11.56
N ALA A 48 -12.15 -7.81 11.35
CA ALA A 48 -12.41 -8.33 10.02
C ALA A 48 -13.44 -7.45 9.29
N LEU A 49 -13.21 -7.24 7.99
CA LEU A 49 -14.13 -6.57 7.08
C LEU A 49 -14.81 -7.59 6.18
N ASN A 50 -16.10 -7.38 5.93
CA ASN A 50 -16.88 -8.17 4.99
C ASN A 50 -16.64 -7.66 3.55
N CYS A 51 -15.43 -7.86 3.06
CA CYS A 51 -14.96 -7.42 1.75
C CYS A 51 -14.12 -8.51 1.10
N ASP A 52 -14.07 -8.53 -0.23
CA ASP A 52 -13.15 -9.42 -0.93
C ASP A 52 -11.67 -9.07 -0.64
N ALA A 53 -10.80 -10.08 -0.67
CA ALA A 53 -9.36 -9.93 -0.42
C ALA A 53 -8.67 -8.92 -1.34
N SER A 54 -9.26 -8.63 -2.50
CA SER A 54 -8.85 -7.57 -3.42
C SER A 54 -8.83 -6.18 -2.81
N LEU A 55 -9.52 -5.91 -1.69
CA LEU A 55 -9.42 -4.63 -0.99
C LEU A 55 -7.96 -4.23 -0.68
N ASN A 56 -7.09 -5.20 -0.44
CA ASN A 56 -5.67 -4.98 -0.09
C ASN A 56 -4.77 -4.58 -1.27
N TRP A 57 -5.19 -4.81 -2.51
CA TRP A 57 -4.33 -4.62 -3.70
C TRP A 57 -5.03 -3.94 -4.88
N ALA A 58 -6.35 -4.04 -4.97
CA ALA A 58 -7.14 -3.53 -6.09
C ALA A 58 -7.58 -2.06 -5.93
N THR A 59 -7.04 -1.35 -4.94
CA THR A 59 -7.44 0.02 -4.60
C THR A 59 -6.37 1.06 -5.00
N GLU A 60 -5.44 0.71 -5.89
CA GLU A 60 -4.45 1.67 -6.38
C GLU A 60 -5.07 2.60 -7.42
N THR A 61 -5.02 3.90 -7.14
CA THR A 61 -5.70 4.94 -7.95
C THR A 61 -5.12 5.12 -9.34
N ASN A 62 -3.97 4.51 -9.64
CA ASN A 62 -3.27 4.65 -10.92
C ASN A 62 -3.35 3.38 -11.78
N ASN A 63 -4.11 2.38 -11.35
CA ASN A 63 -4.28 1.13 -12.08
C ASN A 63 -5.73 0.96 -12.53
N PHE A 64 -5.91 0.23 -13.63
CA PHE A 64 -7.20 -0.25 -14.09
C PHE A 64 -7.39 -1.70 -13.70
N TYR A 65 -8.58 -2.09 -13.26
CA TYR A 65 -8.85 -3.43 -12.75
C TYR A 65 -9.88 -4.15 -13.60
N SER A 66 -9.80 -5.49 -13.60
CA SER A 66 -10.73 -6.31 -14.35
C SER A 66 -12.15 -6.18 -13.78
N LYS A 67 -13.16 -6.36 -14.64
CA LYS A 67 -14.57 -6.34 -14.22
C LYS A 67 -14.85 -7.32 -13.09
N ALA A 68 -14.26 -8.52 -13.14
CA ALA A 68 -14.40 -9.52 -12.09
C ALA A 68 -13.90 -9.00 -10.72
N THR A 69 -12.76 -8.31 -10.69
CA THR A 69 -12.22 -7.71 -9.46
C THR A 69 -13.13 -6.63 -8.92
N ILE A 70 -13.62 -5.74 -9.80
CA ILE A 70 -14.51 -4.64 -9.41
C ILE A 70 -15.86 -5.17 -8.93
N ASP A 71 -16.45 -6.16 -9.59
CA ASP A 71 -17.72 -6.78 -9.19
C ASP A 71 -17.61 -7.46 -7.81
N LEU A 72 -16.48 -8.10 -7.51
CA LEU A 72 -16.21 -8.74 -6.21
C LEU A 72 -16.04 -7.71 -5.09
N LEU A 73 -15.33 -6.62 -5.36
CA LEU A 73 -14.96 -5.64 -4.34
C LEU A 73 -16.05 -4.58 -4.12
N CYS A 74 -16.59 -3.99 -5.18
CA CYS A 74 -17.50 -2.85 -5.15
C CYS A 74 -18.96 -3.25 -4.86
N THR A 75 -19.16 -4.10 -3.85
CA THR A 75 -20.48 -4.54 -3.38
C THR A 75 -21.04 -3.58 -2.33
N SER A 76 -22.37 -3.55 -2.19
CA SER A 76 -23.04 -2.79 -1.12
C SER A 76 -22.65 -3.29 0.28
N ASP A 77 -22.42 -4.60 0.42
CA ASP A 77 -22.00 -5.22 1.67
C ASP A 77 -20.60 -4.77 2.09
N CYS A 78 -19.64 -4.75 1.15
CA CYS A 78 -18.28 -4.27 1.44
C CYS A 78 -18.27 -2.78 1.76
N ARG A 79 -19.03 -1.98 1.01
CA ARG A 79 -19.22 -0.55 1.31
C ARG A 79 -19.76 -0.33 2.73
N ALA A 80 -20.85 -1.00 3.09
CA ALA A 80 -21.43 -0.89 4.43
C ALA A 80 -20.46 -1.34 5.53
N SER A 81 -19.70 -2.42 5.29
CA SER A 81 -18.68 -2.90 6.23
C SER A 81 -17.56 -1.88 6.44
N LEU A 82 -17.12 -1.22 5.37
CA LEU A 82 -16.07 -0.21 5.39
C LEU A 82 -16.53 1.08 6.07
N ASP A 83 -17.75 1.53 5.78
CA ASP A 83 -18.35 2.72 6.41
C ASP A 83 -18.50 2.52 7.93
N GLY A 84 -19.08 1.38 8.35
CA GLY A 84 -19.21 1.05 9.77
C GLY A 84 -17.88 0.81 10.47
N TYR A 85 -16.86 0.30 9.76
CA TYR A 85 -15.50 0.21 10.29
C TYR A 85 -14.90 1.60 10.55
N MET A 86 -15.05 2.53 9.60
CA MET A 86 -14.50 3.88 9.75
C MET A 86 -15.18 4.67 10.87
N GLU A 87 -16.46 4.47 11.12
CA GLU A 87 -17.16 5.03 12.28
C GLU A 87 -16.57 4.51 13.60
N GLN A 88 -16.35 3.19 13.69
CA GLN A 88 -15.73 2.57 14.86
C GLN A 88 -14.29 3.04 15.06
N VAL A 89 -13.49 3.16 14.00
CA VAL A 89 -12.11 3.66 14.07
C VAL A 89 -12.09 5.09 14.60
N LYS A 90 -12.95 5.98 14.09
CA LYS A 90 -13.04 7.36 14.56
C LYS A 90 -13.38 7.44 16.05
N SER A 91 -14.30 6.58 16.52
CA SER A 91 -14.70 6.54 17.93
C SER A 91 -13.65 5.90 18.85
N ALA A 92 -13.05 4.78 18.45
CA ALA A 92 -12.15 4.01 19.32
C ALA A 92 -10.72 4.55 19.33
N CYS A 93 -10.29 5.22 18.26
CA CYS A 93 -8.92 5.69 18.07
C CYS A 93 -8.76 7.22 18.16
N GLU A 94 -9.82 7.96 18.51
CA GLU A 94 -9.99 9.41 18.46
C GLU A 94 -8.70 10.26 18.53
N THR A 95 -7.95 10.21 19.63
CA THR A 95 -6.69 10.98 19.80
C THR A 95 -5.46 10.09 19.75
N SER A 96 -5.63 8.82 19.42
CA SER A 96 -4.55 7.83 19.37
C SER A 96 -3.69 8.09 18.15
N ARG A 97 -2.37 8.15 18.36
CA ARG A 97 -1.41 8.47 17.31
C ARG A 97 -0.18 7.58 17.42
N TYR A 98 0.50 7.40 16.30
CA TYR A 98 1.82 6.78 16.25
C TYR A 98 2.79 7.71 15.51
N SER A 99 4.07 7.64 15.88
CA SER A 99 5.12 8.41 15.24
C SER A 99 5.66 7.66 14.03
N GLY A 100 5.77 8.36 12.90
CA GLY A 100 6.47 7.87 11.72
C GLY A 100 7.97 8.15 11.79
N PRO A 101 8.78 7.41 11.01
CA PRO A 101 10.23 7.65 10.89
C PRO A 101 10.57 8.98 10.19
N ASP A 102 9.57 9.64 9.61
CA ASP A 102 9.61 10.95 8.94
C ASP A 102 9.43 12.13 9.91
N GLY A 103 9.35 11.87 11.22
CA GLY A 103 9.09 12.90 12.24
C GLY A 103 7.64 13.39 12.28
N LEU A 104 6.73 12.75 11.53
CA LEU A 104 5.32 13.06 11.54
C LEU A 104 4.58 12.18 12.56
N SER A 105 3.47 12.71 13.07
CA SER A 105 2.55 11.97 13.92
C SER A 105 1.27 11.65 13.15
N TYR A 106 0.99 10.38 13.01
CA TYR A 106 -0.15 9.86 12.27
C TYR A 106 -1.27 9.46 13.23
N HIS A 107 -2.49 9.87 12.94
CA HIS A 107 -3.67 9.34 13.64
C HIS A 107 -3.77 7.82 13.42
N ALA A 108 -4.14 7.05 14.43
CA ALA A 108 -4.11 5.59 14.36
C ALA A 108 -5.02 5.01 13.25
N GLY A 109 -6.09 5.73 12.90
CA GLY A 109 -6.96 5.41 11.78
C GLY A 109 -6.45 5.84 10.39
N TYR A 110 -5.25 6.39 10.26
CA TYR A 110 -4.74 6.95 9.00
C TYR A 110 -4.72 5.93 7.85
N THR A 111 -4.18 4.73 8.08
CA THR A 111 -4.16 3.66 7.07
C THR A 111 -5.56 3.19 6.70
N ALA A 112 -6.46 3.08 7.69
CA ALA A 112 -7.87 2.74 7.46
C ALA A 112 -8.55 3.76 6.56
N GLN A 113 -8.36 5.05 6.84
CA GLN A 113 -8.88 6.15 6.02
C GLN A 113 -8.31 6.12 4.59
N LEU A 114 -7.02 5.86 4.41
CA LEU A 114 -6.42 5.74 3.07
C LEU A 114 -7.06 4.64 2.23
N VAL A 115 -7.31 3.47 2.83
CA VAL A 115 -7.94 2.36 2.11
C VAL A 115 -9.41 2.68 1.80
N TRP A 116 -10.13 3.27 2.76
CA TRP A 116 -11.51 3.68 2.57
C TRP A 116 -11.68 4.70 1.44
N GLU A 117 -10.82 5.73 1.38
CA GLU A 117 -10.85 6.72 0.30
C GLU A 117 -10.49 6.11 -1.06
N ARG A 118 -9.53 5.20 -1.09
CA ARG A 118 -9.16 4.49 -2.32
C ARG A 118 -10.28 3.58 -2.83
N PHE A 119 -10.96 2.87 -1.92
CA PHE A 119 -12.15 2.08 -2.24
C PHE A 119 -13.24 2.98 -2.84
N ASN A 120 -13.48 4.16 -2.25
CA ASN A 120 -14.46 5.11 -2.77
C ASN A 120 -14.14 5.54 -4.20
N ILE A 121 -12.88 5.84 -4.49
CA ILE A 121 -12.44 6.22 -5.85
C ILE A 121 -12.61 5.06 -6.84
N LEU A 122 -12.18 3.85 -6.47
CA LEU A 122 -12.28 2.66 -7.34
C LEU A 122 -13.74 2.36 -7.69
N CYS A 123 -14.62 2.46 -6.70
CA CYS A 123 -16.04 2.13 -6.82
C CYS A 123 -16.91 3.32 -7.26
N THR A 124 -16.29 4.47 -7.60
CA THR A 124 -17.01 5.61 -8.19
C THR A 124 -17.65 5.20 -9.52
N SER A 125 -18.89 5.63 -9.71
CA SER A 125 -19.63 5.47 -10.97
C SER A 125 -20.04 6.83 -11.53
N ASN A 126 -20.23 6.92 -12.84
CA ASN A 126 -20.81 8.11 -13.47
C ASN A 126 -22.33 8.19 -13.18
N PRO A 127 -23.01 9.29 -13.57
CA PRO A 127 -24.46 9.42 -13.41
C PRO A 127 -25.29 8.33 -14.12
N ALA A 128 -24.73 7.67 -15.13
CA ALA A 128 -25.36 6.55 -15.82
C ALA A 128 -25.19 5.20 -15.10
N GLY A 129 -24.44 5.16 -13.99
CA GLY A 129 -24.20 3.95 -13.20
C GLY A 129 -23.05 3.07 -13.72
N GLU A 130 -22.25 3.55 -14.67
CA GLU A 130 -21.07 2.84 -15.14
C GLU A 130 -19.88 3.06 -14.19
N ASN A 131 -19.19 2.00 -13.80
CA ASN A 131 -18.00 2.11 -12.97
C ASN A 131 -16.88 2.83 -13.73
N CYS A 132 -16.28 3.82 -13.08
CA CYS A 132 -15.34 4.73 -13.72
C CYS A 132 -13.96 4.14 -13.96
N ASN A 133 -13.52 3.19 -13.15
CA ASN A 133 -12.26 2.50 -13.42
C ASN A 133 -12.36 1.67 -14.71
N LEU A 134 -13.47 0.93 -14.88
CA LEU A 134 -13.72 0.14 -16.10
C LEU A 134 -13.83 1.02 -17.35
N LEU A 135 -14.63 2.09 -17.29
CA LEU A 135 -14.86 2.95 -18.45
C LEU A 135 -13.58 3.68 -18.86
N LEU A 136 -12.86 4.26 -17.91
CA LEU A 136 -11.63 5.00 -18.20
C LEU A 136 -10.51 4.05 -18.68
N GLY A 137 -10.40 2.84 -18.14
CA GLY A 137 -9.42 1.86 -18.62
C GLY A 137 -9.66 1.47 -20.08
N LYS A 138 -10.94 1.24 -20.44
CA LYS A 138 -11.34 0.98 -21.82
C LYS A 138 -11.03 2.16 -22.75
N LEU A 139 -11.41 3.38 -22.37
CA LEU A 139 -11.17 4.58 -23.18
C LEU A 139 -9.69 4.93 -23.29
N ALA A 140 -8.90 4.66 -22.25
CA ALA A 140 -7.45 4.80 -22.29
C ALA A 140 -6.76 3.70 -23.10
N GLY A 141 -7.48 2.65 -23.50
CA GLY A 141 -6.94 1.52 -24.21
C GLY A 141 -5.94 0.71 -23.37
N ILE A 142 -6.15 0.58 -22.05
CA ILE A 142 -5.25 -0.15 -21.15
C ILE A 142 -5.80 -1.53 -20.81
N ASP A 143 -4.96 -2.56 -20.91
CA ASP A 143 -5.27 -3.91 -20.42
C ASP A 143 -5.15 -3.95 -18.89
N PRO A 144 -6.23 -4.28 -18.14
CA PRO A 144 -6.20 -4.30 -16.68
C PRO A 144 -5.33 -5.42 -16.07
N GLU A 145 -5.02 -6.49 -16.82
CA GLU A 145 -4.20 -7.59 -16.29
C GLU A 145 -2.71 -7.22 -16.22
N ASN A 146 -2.25 -6.40 -17.18
CA ASN A 146 -0.84 -6.05 -17.29
C ASN A 146 -0.59 -4.53 -17.34
N GLN A 147 -1.61 -3.68 -17.25
CA GLN A 147 -1.52 -2.22 -17.33
C GLN A 147 -0.83 -1.70 -18.61
N GLN A 148 -0.76 -2.48 -19.69
CA GLN A 148 -0.13 -2.06 -20.94
C GLN A 148 -1.15 -1.43 -21.90
N PRO A 149 -0.71 -0.46 -22.73
CA PRO A 149 -1.51 0.02 -23.83
C PRO A 149 -1.81 -1.09 -24.84
N THR A 150 -3.08 -1.24 -25.17
CA THR A 150 -3.63 -2.09 -26.23
C THR A 150 -4.05 -1.27 -27.45
N ALA A 151 -4.31 0.01 -27.25
CA ALA A 151 -4.69 0.97 -28.29
C ALA A 151 -4.25 2.39 -27.89
N ALA A 152 -4.33 3.32 -28.84
CA ALA A 152 -4.23 4.74 -28.51
C ALA A 152 -5.45 5.14 -27.65
N GLY A 153 -5.19 5.81 -26.53
CA GLY A 153 -6.24 6.29 -25.65
C GLY A 153 -7.03 7.45 -26.27
N ASP A 154 -8.26 7.63 -25.79
CA ASP A 154 -9.12 8.75 -26.18
C ASP A 154 -8.44 10.09 -25.82
N PRO A 155 -8.21 11.00 -26.78
CA PRO A 155 -7.60 12.30 -26.52
C PRO A 155 -8.45 13.20 -25.61
N ASN A 156 -9.76 12.93 -25.47
CA ASN A 156 -10.69 13.68 -24.63
C ASN A 156 -11.01 12.95 -23.31
N LEU A 157 -10.21 11.96 -22.91
CA LEU A 157 -10.43 11.16 -21.70
C LEU A 157 -10.71 12.01 -20.45
N MET A 158 -10.01 13.13 -20.29
CA MET A 158 -10.17 14.02 -19.12
C MET A 158 -11.51 14.76 -19.09
N CYS A 159 -12.19 14.91 -20.23
CA CYS A 159 -13.53 15.47 -20.31
C CYS A 159 -14.64 14.43 -20.16
N ASN A 160 -14.28 13.16 -19.95
CA ASN A 160 -15.26 12.13 -19.66
C ASN A 160 -15.85 12.33 -18.24
N ASP A 161 -17.16 12.13 -18.08
CA ASP A 161 -17.85 12.25 -16.80
C ASP A 161 -17.21 11.40 -15.69
N CYS A 162 -16.63 10.25 -16.05
CA CYS A 162 -15.93 9.43 -15.08
C CYS A 162 -14.60 10.02 -14.61
N ALA A 163 -13.85 10.68 -15.49
CA ALA A 163 -12.61 11.36 -15.08
C ALA A 163 -12.94 12.49 -14.10
N LEU A 164 -13.97 13.29 -14.42
CA LEU A 164 -14.48 14.34 -13.54
C LEU A 164 -15.01 13.77 -12.21
N SER A 165 -15.75 12.67 -12.24
CA SER A 165 -16.30 12.02 -11.04
C SER A 165 -15.21 11.46 -10.13
N VAL A 166 -14.15 10.89 -10.68
CA VAL A 166 -12.98 10.40 -9.93
C VAL A 166 -12.23 11.55 -9.28
N VAL A 167 -11.97 12.64 -10.00
CA VAL A 167 -11.28 13.82 -9.44
C VAL A 167 -12.17 14.50 -8.41
N LYS A 168 -13.49 14.63 -8.65
CA LYS A 168 -14.48 15.09 -7.67
C LYS A 168 -14.40 14.24 -6.39
N THR A 169 -14.46 12.92 -6.51
CA THR A 169 -14.37 12.01 -5.37
C THR A 169 -13.09 12.24 -4.56
N GLN A 170 -11.95 12.49 -5.22
CA GLN A 170 -10.69 12.79 -4.52
C GLN A 170 -10.74 14.10 -3.72
N VAL A 171 -11.28 15.18 -4.31
CA VAL A 171 -11.32 16.48 -3.64
C VAL A 171 -12.34 16.55 -2.50
N GLU A 172 -13.33 15.66 -2.49
CA GLU A 172 -14.34 15.53 -1.42
C GLU A 172 -13.85 14.65 -0.25
N MET A 173 -12.64 14.07 -0.35
CA MET A 173 -12.08 13.13 0.64
C MET A 173 -10.90 13.75 1.41
N PRO A 174 -10.82 13.59 2.74
CA PRO A 174 -9.92 14.39 3.57
C PRO A 174 -8.42 14.11 3.38
N LEU A 175 -7.99 12.89 3.03
CA LEU A 175 -6.56 12.60 2.78
C LEU A 175 -6.15 12.82 1.34
N ARG A 176 -7.08 12.67 0.39
CA ARG A 176 -6.82 12.86 -1.04
C ARG A 176 -6.98 14.30 -1.51
N SER A 177 -7.80 15.10 -0.83
CA SER A 177 -8.02 16.49 -1.20
C SER A 177 -6.78 17.34 -0.91
N ASN A 178 -6.37 18.13 -1.91
CA ASN A 178 -5.36 19.17 -1.77
C ASN A 178 -5.59 20.28 -2.80
N ALA A 179 -4.95 21.42 -2.61
CA ALA A 179 -5.13 22.62 -3.44
C ALA A 179 -4.81 22.37 -4.92
N ASP A 180 -3.84 21.52 -5.23
CA ASP A 180 -3.45 21.22 -6.62
C ASP A 180 -4.53 20.41 -7.33
N ILE A 181 -5.10 19.39 -6.67
CA ILE A 181 -6.18 18.57 -7.25
C ILE A 181 -7.47 19.39 -7.39
N SER A 182 -7.79 20.25 -6.42
CA SER A 182 -8.94 21.18 -6.54
C SER A 182 -8.76 22.17 -7.69
N SER A 183 -7.54 22.68 -7.88
CA SER A 183 -7.21 23.57 -9.00
C SER A 183 -7.26 22.83 -10.34
N ALA A 184 -6.77 21.59 -10.38
CA ALA A 184 -6.83 20.73 -11.56
C ALA A 184 -8.28 20.41 -11.95
N LEU A 185 -9.15 20.08 -10.99
CA LEU A 185 -10.58 19.86 -11.25
C LEU A 185 -11.23 21.10 -11.86
N SER A 186 -10.97 22.27 -11.29
CA SER A 186 -11.52 23.54 -11.78
C SER A 186 -11.04 23.85 -13.20
N SER A 187 -9.76 23.58 -13.49
CA SER A 187 -9.16 23.77 -14.81
C SER A 187 -9.72 22.80 -15.85
N ILE A 188 -9.87 21.51 -15.50
CA ILE A 188 -10.45 20.49 -16.37
C ILE A 188 -11.94 20.80 -16.62
N ALA A 189 -12.72 21.13 -15.59
CA ALA A 189 -14.12 21.48 -15.76
C ALA A 189 -14.28 22.68 -16.72
N SER A 190 -13.42 23.69 -16.57
CA SER A 190 -13.40 24.85 -17.47
C SER A 190 -13.04 24.49 -18.91
N SER A 191 -11.99 23.69 -19.13
CA SER A 191 -11.57 23.28 -20.48
C SER A 191 -12.61 22.40 -21.17
N CYS A 192 -13.30 21.57 -20.39
CA CYS A 192 -14.39 20.70 -20.83
C CYS A 192 -15.75 21.41 -20.88
N LYS A 193 -15.81 22.73 -20.61
CA LYS A 193 -17.03 23.56 -20.62
C LYS A 193 -18.16 22.99 -19.77
N THR A 194 -17.81 22.44 -18.62
CA THR A 194 -18.73 21.82 -17.66
C THR A 194 -18.56 22.43 -16.28
N THR A 195 -19.49 22.13 -15.39
CA THR A 195 -19.49 22.57 -13.99
C THR A 195 -19.59 21.36 -13.08
N VAL A 196 -18.69 21.28 -12.11
CA VAL A 196 -18.65 20.19 -11.12
C VAL A 196 -18.90 20.81 -9.76
N ALA A 197 -20.06 20.52 -9.16
CA ALA A 197 -20.34 20.91 -7.79
C ALA A 197 -19.54 20.03 -6.83
N VAL A 198 -18.75 20.64 -5.95
CA VAL A 198 -17.88 19.93 -5.01
C VAL A 198 -18.33 20.20 -3.59
N THR A 199 -18.44 19.17 -2.77
CA THR A 199 -18.66 19.30 -1.33
C THR A 199 -17.30 19.29 -0.62
N PRO A 200 -16.90 20.35 0.12
CA PRO A 200 -15.62 20.35 0.82
C PRO A 200 -15.51 19.12 1.75
N PRO A 201 -14.33 18.48 1.82
CA PRO A 201 -14.13 17.35 2.71
C PRO A 201 -14.33 17.83 4.16
N PRO A 202 -14.94 17.00 5.03
CA PRO A 202 -15.01 17.34 6.44
C PRO A 202 -13.59 17.50 6.98
N ALA A 203 -13.32 18.64 7.62
CA ALA A 203 -12.05 18.86 8.29
C ALA A 203 -11.84 17.75 9.34
N ALA A 204 -10.71 17.05 9.26
CA ALA A 204 -10.39 16.02 10.24
C ALA A 204 -10.09 16.68 11.60
N SER A 205 -10.87 16.33 12.63
CA SER A 205 -10.63 16.74 14.01
C SER A 205 -10.56 15.48 14.89
N PRO A 206 -9.37 15.09 15.40
CA PRO A 206 -8.05 15.71 15.16
C PRO A 206 -7.53 15.47 13.72
N PRO A 207 -6.51 16.23 13.27
CA PRO A 207 -5.97 16.06 11.93
C PRO A 207 -5.31 14.69 11.75
N TRP A 208 -5.48 14.11 10.57
CA TRP A 208 -4.93 12.78 10.23
C TRP A 208 -3.40 12.71 10.31
N ILE A 209 -2.73 13.82 9.99
CA ILE A 209 -1.28 14.00 10.10
C ILE A 209 -1.05 15.27 10.91
N ALA A 210 -0.11 15.21 11.84
CA ALA A 210 0.34 16.35 12.62
C ALA A 210 1.87 16.34 12.68
N LEU A 211 2.47 17.50 12.94
CA LEU A 211 3.87 17.54 13.35
C LEU A 211 4.01 16.76 14.66
N GLY A 212 5.00 15.86 14.74
CA GLY A 212 5.25 15.11 15.96
C GLY A 212 5.59 16.04 17.12
N THR A 213 5.01 15.77 18.30
CA THR A 213 5.41 16.40 19.58
C THR A 213 6.59 15.68 20.23
N ALA A 214 7.11 14.62 19.62
CA ALA A 214 8.43 14.13 19.97
C ALA A 214 9.37 15.34 19.95
N PRO A 215 10.24 15.53 20.96
CA PRO A 215 11.35 16.42 20.76
C PRO A 215 11.95 15.99 19.44
N ILE A 216 11.97 16.88 18.44
CA ILE A 216 13.08 16.85 17.52
C ILE A 216 14.23 16.92 18.49
N ALA A 217 14.89 15.78 18.73
CA ALA A 217 16.21 15.83 19.29
C ALA A 217 16.91 16.75 18.31
N THR A 218 17.04 18.02 18.67
CA THR A 218 18.06 18.90 18.16
C THR A 218 19.34 18.34 18.74
N SER A 219 19.66 17.10 18.36
CA SER A 219 21.02 16.67 18.31
C SER A 219 21.58 17.51 17.17
N THR A 220 22.17 18.63 17.57
CA THR A 220 23.23 19.29 16.82
C THR A 220 24.41 18.34 16.55
N ALA A 221 24.38 17.12 17.07
CA ALA A 221 25.05 15.99 16.45
C ALA A 221 24.21 15.47 15.28
N THR A 222 24.63 15.78 14.05
CA THR A 222 24.36 14.95 12.87
C THR A 222 24.52 13.50 13.30
N PRO A 223 23.49 12.63 13.22
CA PRO A 223 23.67 11.22 13.52
C PRO A 223 24.87 10.75 12.71
N ALA A 224 25.91 10.29 13.40
CA ALA A 224 27.06 9.72 12.71
C ALA A 224 26.50 8.61 11.81
N CYS A 225 26.83 8.65 10.52
CA CYS A 225 26.33 7.66 9.58
C CYS A 225 26.64 6.27 10.14
N ALA A 226 25.61 5.44 10.35
CA ALA A 226 25.74 4.07 10.88
C ALA A 226 26.33 3.09 9.84
N GLY A 227 27.20 3.61 8.99
CA GLY A 227 27.82 2.94 7.87
C GLY A 227 28.90 3.84 7.28
N LYS A 228 28.98 3.86 5.95
CA LYS A 228 30.02 4.61 5.24
C LYS A 228 29.51 6.00 4.86
N THR A 229 30.33 7.02 5.07
CA THR A 229 30.14 8.32 4.40
C THR A 229 30.74 8.25 3.00
N TYR A 230 29.91 8.46 1.97
CA TYR A 230 30.34 8.62 0.59
C TYR A 230 30.43 10.10 0.24
N ILE A 231 31.53 10.53 -0.37
CA ILE A 231 31.70 11.90 -0.85
C ILE A 231 31.41 11.92 -2.34
N LEU A 232 30.41 12.71 -2.75
CA LEU A 232 30.06 12.87 -4.15
C LEU A 232 31.26 13.35 -4.97
N GLN A 233 31.45 12.70 -6.11
CA GLN A 233 32.45 13.04 -7.12
C GLN A 233 31.79 13.78 -8.30
N ASP A 234 32.60 14.46 -9.11
CA ASP A 234 32.10 15.09 -10.33
C ASP A 234 31.49 14.05 -11.28
N GLY A 235 30.27 14.32 -11.75
CA GLY A 235 29.53 13.42 -12.64
C GLY A 235 28.74 12.33 -11.92
N ASP A 236 28.76 12.27 -10.58
CA ASP A 236 27.89 11.38 -9.84
C ASP A 236 26.41 11.71 -10.06
N THR A 237 25.61 10.66 -10.19
CA THR A 237 24.16 10.70 -10.27
C THR A 237 23.57 9.86 -9.15
N CYS A 238 22.32 10.12 -8.78
CA CYS A 238 21.58 9.30 -7.82
C CYS A 238 21.69 7.80 -8.13
N GLN A 239 21.62 7.40 -9.41
CA GLN A 239 21.69 6.00 -9.82
C GLN A 239 23.12 5.45 -9.78
N SER A 240 24.12 6.20 -10.26
CA SER A 240 25.52 5.75 -10.21
C SER A 240 25.99 5.58 -8.77
N VAL A 241 25.58 6.47 -7.87
CA VAL A 241 25.89 6.39 -6.44
C VAL A 241 25.18 5.21 -5.82
N ALA A 242 23.87 5.05 -6.01
CA ALA A 242 23.12 3.90 -5.47
C ALA A 242 23.73 2.57 -5.93
N GLN A 243 24.09 2.46 -7.21
CA GLN A 243 24.67 1.25 -7.77
C GLN A 243 26.07 0.97 -7.22
N THR A 244 26.94 1.98 -7.21
CA THR A 244 28.35 1.83 -6.79
C THR A 244 28.48 1.65 -5.28
N GLN A 245 27.64 2.34 -4.51
CA GLN A 245 27.57 2.18 -3.05
C GLN A 245 26.65 1.02 -2.64
N ARG A 246 26.13 0.27 -3.60
CA ARG A 246 25.44 -1.01 -3.38
C ARG A 246 24.24 -0.89 -2.44
N ILE A 247 23.42 0.13 -2.68
CA ILE A 247 22.23 0.46 -1.89
C ILE A 247 21.03 0.67 -2.82
N ASN A 248 19.85 0.25 -2.38
CA ASN A 248 18.60 0.55 -3.09
C ASN A 248 18.42 2.08 -3.24
N THR A 249 17.95 2.55 -4.40
CA THR A 249 17.82 3.99 -4.68
C THR A 249 16.91 4.70 -3.67
N ALA A 250 15.79 4.10 -3.27
CA ALA A 250 14.91 4.67 -2.24
C ALA A 250 15.58 4.73 -0.87
N GLN A 251 16.35 3.70 -0.49
CA GLN A 251 17.09 3.70 0.78
C GLN A 251 18.20 4.76 0.81
N LEU A 252 18.92 4.96 -0.30
CA LEU A 252 19.88 6.06 -0.42
C LEU A 252 19.22 7.42 -0.16
N LEU A 253 18.05 7.66 -0.77
CA LEU A 253 17.34 8.92 -0.63
C LEU A 253 16.83 9.10 0.81
N MET A 254 16.22 8.06 1.39
CA MET A 254 15.70 8.11 2.77
C MET A 254 16.82 8.33 3.81
N ALA A 255 17.95 7.64 3.70
CA ALA A 255 19.07 7.78 4.62
C ALA A 255 19.70 9.18 4.62
N ASN A 256 19.44 9.97 3.58
CA ASN A 256 20.01 11.31 3.37
C ASN A 256 18.94 12.43 3.37
N ASN A 257 17.70 12.10 3.75
CA ASN A 257 16.57 13.03 3.74
C ASN A 257 16.37 13.74 2.38
N LEU A 258 16.53 12.99 1.28
CA LEU A 258 16.39 13.47 -0.09
C LEU A 258 15.02 13.12 -0.67
N ILE A 259 14.56 13.94 -1.60
CA ILE A 259 13.25 13.78 -2.25
C ILE A 259 13.23 12.50 -3.11
N ALA A 260 12.12 11.76 -3.03
CA ALA A 260 11.91 10.54 -3.80
C ALA A 260 12.09 10.75 -5.32
N GLY A 261 12.44 9.67 -6.03
CA GLY A 261 12.62 9.72 -7.49
C GLY A 261 13.87 10.46 -7.94
N CYS A 262 14.83 10.71 -7.04
CA CYS A 262 16.07 11.45 -7.31
C CYS A 262 15.83 12.90 -7.75
N TYR A 263 14.68 13.48 -7.39
CA TYR A 263 14.38 14.87 -7.68
C TYR A 263 15.35 15.78 -6.91
N ASN A 264 16.02 16.69 -7.63
CA ASN A 264 17.05 17.59 -7.08
C ASN A 264 18.15 16.85 -6.28
N PHE A 265 18.56 15.66 -6.72
CA PHE A 265 19.70 14.97 -6.12
C PHE A 265 20.95 15.88 -6.15
N PRO A 266 21.71 15.98 -5.05
CA PRO A 266 22.88 16.85 -4.98
C PRO A 266 23.89 16.51 -6.08
N THR A 267 24.38 17.53 -6.78
CA THR A 267 25.37 17.41 -7.87
C THR A 267 26.71 18.07 -7.54
N ALA A 268 26.79 18.80 -6.41
CA ALA A 268 28.02 19.42 -5.98
C ALA A 268 28.99 18.35 -5.44
N ALA A 269 30.14 18.19 -6.09
CA ALA A 269 31.22 17.36 -5.58
C ALA A 269 31.65 17.84 -4.18
N GLY A 270 32.04 16.90 -3.33
CA GLY A 270 32.32 17.16 -1.92
C GLY A 270 31.10 17.04 -0.99
N THR A 271 29.89 16.92 -1.52
CA THR A 271 28.69 16.64 -0.69
C THR A 271 28.81 15.24 -0.07
N ALA A 272 28.65 15.16 1.26
CA ALA A 272 28.68 13.91 1.99
C ALA A 272 27.30 13.25 2.03
N LEU A 273 27.23 11.97 1.67
CA LEU A 273 26.05 11.12 1.77
C LEU A 273 26.33 9.97 2.75
N CYS A 274 25.36 9.64 3.58
CA CYS A 274 25.37 8.44 4.40
C CYS A 274 24.92 7.21 3.60
N ILE A 275 25.71 6.14 3.69
CA ILE A 275 25.41 4.80 3.18
C ILE A 275 25.35 3.86 4.39
N PRO A 276 24.16 3.62 4.98
CA PRO A 276 24.01 2.74 6.13
C PRO A 276 24.42 1.30 5.78
N SER A 277 25.28 0.68 6.60
CA SER A 277 25.76 -0.68 6.32
C SER A 277 24.62 -1.71 6.32
N ALA A 278 23.60 -1.50 7.16
CA ALA A 278 22.40 -2.33 7.23
C ALA A 278 21.57 -2.32 5.92
N ASP A 279 21.71 -1.28 5.10
CA ASP A 279 20.96 -1.13 3.84
C ASP A 279 21.78 -1.52 2.60
N THR A 280 23.05 -1.90 2.78
CA THR A 280 23.89 -2.36 1.66
C THR A 280 23.55 -3.79 1.24
N CYS A 281 23.56 -4.04 -0.07
CA CYS A 281 23.08 -5.29 -0.68
C CYS A 281 23.81 -5.58 -2.01
N ASP A 282 23.48 -6.67 -2.70
CA ASP A 282 23.80 -6.83 -4.12
C ASP A 282 22.86 -5.93 -4.94
N PRO A 283 23.35 -4.92 -5.67
CA PRO A 283 22.50 -4.03 -6.44
C PRO A 283 22.12 -4.63 -7.79
N TYR A 284 20.92 -4.31 -8.25
CA TYR A 284 20.45 -4.58 -9.61
C TYR A 284 19.78 -3.33 -10.18
N VAL A 285 20.14 -2.95 -11.40
CA VAL A 285 19.47 -1.86 -12.12
C VAL A 285 18.28 -2.47 -12.85
N VAL A 286 17.07 -2.10 -12.43
CA VAL A 286 15.83 -2.57 -13.05
C VAL A 286 15.75 -2.12 -14.50
N LYS A 287 15.48 -3.04 -15.41
CA LYS A 287 15.36 -2.78 -16.84
C LYS A 287 13.90 -2.53 -17.20
N SER A 288 13.69 -1.86 -18.35
CA SER A 288 12.34 -1.75 -18.91
C SER A 288 11.79 -3.15 -19.20
N GLY A 289 10.57 -3.42 -18.72
CA GLY A 289 9.91 -4.72 -18.85
C GLY A 289 10.20 -5.73 -17.73
N ASP A 290 11.06 -5.40 -16.76
CA ASP A 290 11.28 -6.27 -15.61
C ASP A 290 10.03 -6.41 -14.73
N THR A 291 9.92 -7.58 -14.11
CA THR A 291 8.96 -7.91 -13.06
C THR A 291 9.72 -8.40 -11.83
N CYS A 292 9.12 -8.42 -10.64
CA CYS A 292 9.81 -9.03 -9.49
C CYS A 292 10.12 -10.52 -9.72
N THR A 293 9.35 -11.23 -10.55
CA THR A 293 9.65 -12.61 -10.92
C THR A 293 10.92 -12.71 -11.76
N THR A 294 11.09 -11.84 -12.78
CA THR A 294 12.32 -11.85 -13.59
C THR A 294 13.54 -11.43 -12.76
N ILE A 295 13.40 -10.42 -11.90
CA ILE A 295 14.45 -9.98 -10.98
C ILE A 295 14.78 -11.08 -9.96
N ALA A 296 13.78 -11.77 -9.41
CA ALA A 296 13.97 -12.87 -8.48
C ALA A 296 14.74 -14.04 -9.10
N ASN A 297 14.47 -14.37 -10.37
CA ASN A 297 15.22 -15.38 -11.11
C ASN A 297 16.70 -15.00 -11.25
N ILE A 298 17.00 -13.73 -11.51
CA ILE A 298 18.38 -13.20 -11.56
C ILE A 298 19.04 -13.31 -10.19
N ALA A 299 18.31 -12.96 -9.14
CA ALA A 299 18.77 -13.01 -7.75
C ALA A 299 18.94 -14.44 -7.20
N LYS A 300 18.44 -15.45 -7.91
CA LYS A 300 18.24 -16.82 -7.40
C LYS A 300 17.47 -16.82 -6.06
N ALA A 301 16.45 -15.97 -6.00
CA ALA A 301 15.59 -15.76 -4.85
C ALA A 301 14.12 -15.93 -5.24
N THR A 302 13.23 -15.86 -4.27
CA THR A 302 11.78 -15.76 -4.51
C THR A 302 11.37 -14.32 -4.76
N TRP A 303 10.28 -14.09 -5.50
CA TRP A 303 9.74 -12.74 -5.68
C TRP A 303 9.35 -12.09 -4.35
N VAL A 304 8.91 -12.88 -3.36
CA VAL A 304 8.61 -12.43 -1.99
C VAL A 304 9.86 -11.91 -1.30
N GLN A 305 11.01 -12.56 -1.48
CA GLN A 305 12.28 -12.05 -0.98
C GLN A 305 12.66 -10.72 -1.64
N ILE A 306 12.47 -10.58 -2.95
CA ILE A 306 12.72 -9.32 -3.66
C ILE A 306 11.88 -8.17 -3.08
N VAL A 307 10.57 -8.35 -2.88
CA VAL A 307 9.75 -7.29 -2.27
C VAL A 307 10.06 -7.07 -0.78
N SER A 308 10.53 -8.09 -0.05
CA SER A 308 10.96 -7.91 1.35
C SER A 308 12.25 -7.07 1.47
N TRP A 309 13.15 -7.17 0.49
CA TRP A 309 14.38 -6.38 0.43
C TRP A 309 14.17 -4.99 -0.20
N ASN A 310 13.04 -4.79 -0.86
CA ASN A 310 12.69 -3.57 -1.59
C ASN A 310 11.21 -3.23 -1.36
N ALA A 311 10.88 -2.79 -0.15
CA ALA A 311 9.50 -2.47 0.25
C ALA A 311 8.85 -1.41 -0.66
N ASP A 312 9.68 -0.58 -1.30
CA ASP A 312 9.32 0.48 -2.23
C ASP A 312 8.80 -0.02 -3.60
N LEU A 313 9.10 -1.29 -3.95
CA LEU A 313 8.43 -1.99 -5.05
C LEU A 313 6.95 -2.29 -4.74
N GLY A 314 6.55 -2.15 -3.49
CA GLY A 314 5.22 -2.46 -2.98
C GLY A 314 5.06 -3.93 -2.63
N ARG A 315 4.14 -4.23 -1.71
CA ARG A 315 3.88 -5.58 -1.17
C ARG A 315 3.61 -6.63 -2.25
N TYR A 316 3.08 -6.21 -3.39
CA TYR A 316 2.71 -7.06 -4.52
C TYR A 316 3.56 -6.75 -5.77
N CYS A 317 4.70 -6.09 -5.61
CA CYS A 317 5.57 -5.67 -6.72
C CYS A 317 4.94 -4.69 -7.72
N GLN A 318 3.84 -4.05 -7.36
CA GLN A 318 3.06 -3.17 -8.24
C GLN A 318 3.88 -2.00 -8.83
N ASN A 319 4.95 -1.57 -8.15
CA ASN A 319 5.71 -0.38 -8.53
C ASN A 319 6.91 -0.68 -9.43
N VAL A 320 7.27 -1.94 -9.69
CA VAL A 320 8.52 -2.32 -10.38
C VAL A 320 8.75 -1.59 -11.71
N ARG A 321 7.69 -1.28 -12.45
CA ARG A 321 7.79 -0.50 -13.70
C ARG A 321 8.31 0.92 -13.50
N ARG A 322 7.94 1.55 -12.38
CA ARG A 322 8.41 2.90 -11.99
C ARG A 322 9.87 2.91 -11.53
N TYR A 323 10.47 1.72 -11.43
CA TYR A 323 11.85 1.52 -11.06
C TYR A 323 12.77 1.25 -12.24
N ALA A 324 12.26 1.21 -13.48
CA ALA A 324 13.13 1.12 -14.66
C ALA A 324 14.22 2.22 -14.62
N GLY A 325 15.48 1.80 -14.73
CA GLY A 325 16.66 2.66 -14.59
C GLY A 325 17.11 2.94 -13.15
N LYS A 326 16.42 2.41 -12.13
CA LYS A 326 16.74 2.57 -10.71
C LYS A 326 17.32 1.29 -10.10
N VAL A 327 18.00 1.44 -8.97
CA VAL A 327 18.69 0.36 -8.27
C VAL A 327 17.77 -0.25 -7.21
N VAL A 328 17.67 -1.57 -7.23
CA VAL A 328 17.02 -2.41 -6.22
C VAL A 328 18.01 -3.43 -5.66
N CYS A 329 17.74 -3.95 -4.47
CA CYS A 329 18.49 -5.02 -3.84
C CYS A 329 18.06 -6.41 -4.34
N ILE A 330 19.02 -7.23 -4.77
CA ILE A 330 18.83 -8.64 -5.13
C ILE A 330 19.50 -9.60 -4.13
N SER A 331 19.90 -9.06 -2.97
CA SER A 331 20.28 -9.82 -1.78
C SER A 331 19.66 -9.19 -0.55
N ASN A 332 19.69 -9.93 0.57
CA ASN A 332 19.26 -9.40 1.86
C ASN A 332 20.15 -8.19 2.27
N PRO A 333 19.57 -7.01 2.51
CA PRO A 333 20.31 -5.87 3.03
C PRO A 333 21.04 -6.20 4.34
N GLY A 334 22.26 -5.69 4.50
CA GLY A 334 23.09 -5.91 5.69
C GLY A 334 23.78 -7.27 5.75
N SER A 335 23.60 -8.15 4.74
CA SER A 335 24.36 -9.39 4.62
C SER A 335 25.61 -9.20 3.77
N SER A 336 26.79 -9.38 4.36
CA SER A 336 28.07 -9.38 3.64
C SER A 336 28.22 -10.69 2.87
N ARG A 337 27.92 -10.69 1.56
CA ARG A 337 28.28 -11.79 0.65
C ARG A 337 29.74 -11.67 0.21
N ASP A 338 30.67 -11.86 1.13
CA ASP A 338 32.02 -12.29 0.73
C ASP A 338 31.94 -13.80 0.46
N GLY A 339 32.07 -14.15 -0.82
CA GLY A 339 31.83 -15.49 -1.32
C GLY A 339 32.81 -16.53 -0.77
N SER A 340 32.30 -17.46 0.03
CA SER A 340 32.65 -18.88 -0.03
C SER A 340 31.57 -19.67 0.70
N GLY A 341 31.13 -20.78 0.13
CA GLY A 341 30.04 -21.59 0.68
C GLY A 341 30.26 -21.95 2.14
N SER A 342 29.31 -21.60 3.00
CA SER A 342 29.06 -22.33 4.23
C SER A 342 27.59 -22.65 4.27
N GLY A 343 27.32 -23.96 4.24
CA GLY A 343 25.98 -24.50 4.35
C GLY A 343 25.28 -23.90 5.56
N ILE A 344 24.01 -23.57 5.37
CA ILE A 344 23.10 -23.35 6.47
C ILE A 344 23.06 -24.68 7.23
N THR A 345 23.83 -24.82 8.30
CA THR A 345 23.52 -25.80 9.32
C THR A 345 22.21 -25.33 9.94
N ALA A 346 21.12 -25.97 9.52
CA ALA A 346 19.88 -25.93 10.26
C ALA A 346 20.21 -26.31 11.71
N SER A 347 20.10 -25.37 12.63
CA SER A 347 19.99 -25.72 14.05
C SER A 347 18.71 -26.50 14.19
N ALA A 348 18.85 -27.82 14.18
CA ALA A 348 17.79 -28.73 14.59
C ALA A 348 17.41 -28.35 16.02
N ILE A 349 16.17 -27.88 16.18
CA ILE A 349 15.52 -27.84 17.49
C ILE A 349 15.48 -29.29 17.97
N ALA A 350 16.26 -29.60 19.00
CA ALA A 350 16.21 -30.90 19.65
C ALA A 350 14.78 -31.14 20.17
N PRO A 351 14.19 -32.33 19.97
CA PRO A 351 12.93 -32.67 20.62
C PRO A 351 13.17 -32.68 22.13
N GLY A 352 12.49 -31.78 22.84
CA GLY A 352 12.49 -31.77 24.30
C GLY A 352 12.06 -33.13 24.84
N LYS A 353 12.86 -33.69 25.74
CA LYS A 353 12.51 -34.89 26.51
C LYS A 353 11.13 -34.73 27.12
N ALA A 354 10.23 -35.65 26.80
CA ALA A 354 8.99 -35.84 27.55
C ALA A 354 9.35 -36.16 29.01
N SER A 355 9.01 -35.25 29.92
CA SER A 355 9.00 -35.54 31.36
C SER A 355 7.70 -36.25 31.68
N THR A 356 7.76 -37.57 31.83
CA THR A 356 6.70 -38.36 32.43
C THR A 356 6.57 -37.97 33.90
N THR A 357 5.53 -37.21 34.23
CA THR A 357 5.03 -37.11 35.60
C THR A 357 3.91 -38.12 35.78
N THR A 358 4.22 -39.19 36.51
CA THR A 358 3.26 -40.15 37.05
C THR A 358 2.38 -39.42 38.08
N SER A 359 1.08 -39.28 37.82
CA SER A 359 0.11 -38.98 38.86
C SER A 359 -0.33 -40.30 39.51
N ALA A 360 0.02 -40.45 40.78
CA ALA A 360 -0.61 -41.39 41.69
C ALA A 360 -1.56 -40.58 42.57
N ILE A 361 -2.86 -40.86 42.50
CA ILE A 361 -3.81 -40.64 43.60
C ILE A 361 -4.85 -41.76 43.52
N ASP A 362 -5.11 -42.35 44.69
CA ASP A 362 -6.18 -43.30 45.02
C ASP A 362 -7.59 -42.89 44.54
#